data_AF-A0A2N5Z2G2-F1
#
_entry.id   AF-A0A2N5Z2G2-F1
#
_cell.length_a   1.000
_cell.length_b   1.000
_cell.length_c   1.000
_cell.angle_alpha   90.00
_cell.angle_beta   90.00
_cell.angle_gamma   90.00
#
_symmetry.space_group_name_H-M   'P 1'
#
loop_
_entity.id
_entity.type
_entity.pdbx_description
1 polymer ?
#
loop_
_entity_poly.entity_id
_entity_poly.type
_entity_poly.pdbx_seq_one_letter_code
_entity_poly.pdbx_strand_id
1 'polypeptide(L)'
;MKKIFLLTLISLSLNAFAQEDNIPHKVEEAFFAKYPNELIDNWISNDGLYYLEFYLKREMYTAVFTAEGIWKETSEIISDTDIPEKLNEYLKKNYPDFNIIYSEKFSFK
;
A
#
# COMPACT_ATOMS: atom_id res chain seq x y z
N MET A 1 43.78 56.32 2.08
CA MET A 1 42.89 56.02 3.23
C MET A 1 41.50 55.75 2.65
N LYS A 2 40.80 54.63 2.80
CA LYS A 2 40.86 53.44 3.66
C LYS A 2 40.45 52.22 2.81
N LYS A 3 41.00 51.05 3.16
CA LYS A 3 40.59 49.72 2.71
C LYS A 3 39.16 49.43 3.23
N ILE A 4 38.37 48.65 2.49
CA ILE A 4 37.62 47.49 3.02
C ILE A 4 37.38 46.52 1.85
N PHE A 5 37.75 45.28 2.11
CA PHE A 5 37.57 44.06 1.34
C PHE A 5 36.45 43.29 2.08
N LEU A 6 35.42 42.78 1.40
CA LEU A 6 34.44 41.79 1.90
C LEU A 6 33.62 41.34 0.67
N LEU A 7 33.88 40.23 -0.03
CA LEU A 7 33.81 38.80 0.32
C LEU A 7 32.53 38.37 1.06
N THR A 8 31.81 37.43 0.41
CA THR A 8 30.73 36.50 0.86
C THR A 8 29.31 37.08 0.99
N LEU A 9 28.22 36.40 0.60
CA LEU A 9 27.78 35.02 0.89
C LEU A 9 26.83 34.53 -0.25
N ILE A 10 27.12 33.41 -0.93
CA ILE A 10 26.57 32.05 -0.69
C ILE A 10 25.09 31.89 -1.15
N SER A 11 24.97 31.26 -2.32
CA SER A 11 23.93 30.32 -2.76
C SER A 11 22.56 30.39 -2.10
N LEU A 12 21.55 30.83 -2.87
CA LEU A 12 20.18 30.36 -2.70
C LEU A 12 20.19 28.84 -2.98
N SER A 13 20.39 28.05 -1.95
CA SER A 13 20.11 26.62 -1.97
C SER A 13 18.63 26.44 -2.26
N LEU A 14 18.35 25.77 -3.38
CA LEU A 14 17.05 25.20 -3.71
C LEU A 14 16.62 24.32 -2.52
N ASN A 15 15.69 24.80 -1.69
CA ASN A 15 14.93 23.91 -0.82
C ASN A 15 13.93 23.17 -1.70
N ALA A 16 14.42 22.17 -2.44
CA ALA A 16 13.57 21.09 -2.89
C ALA A 16 13.23 20.27 -1.63
N PHE A 17 12.18 20.68 -0.92
CA PHE A 17 11.52 19.78 0.02
C PHE A 17 10.95 18.67 -0.86
N ALA A 18 11.63 17.53 -0.93
CA ALA A 18 10.95 16.29 -1.24
C ALA A 18 9.87 16.16 -0.17
N GLN A 19 8.59 16.38 -0.53
CA GLN A 19 7.50 15.98 0.35
C GLN A 19 7.70 14.48 0.54
N GLU A 20 8.05 14.08 1.76
CA GLU A 20 7.87 12.69 2.16
C GLU A 20 6.38 12.43 1.99
N ASP A 21 6.07 11.62 0.97
CA ASP A 21 4.81 10.94 0.85
C ASP A 21 4.65 10.16 2.17
N ASN A 22 3.86 10.71 3.06
CA ASN A 22 3.56 10.12 4.35
C ASN A 22 2.12 9.63 4.31
N ILE A 23 1.89 8.46 4.91
CA ILE A 23 0.54 7.94 5.09
C ILE A 23 -0.25 8.95 5.95
N PRO A 24 -1.48 9.34 5.57
CA PRO A 24 -2.28 10.22 6.40
C PRO A 24 -2.50 9.61 7.79
N HIS A 25 -2.40 10.43 8.83
CA HIS A 25 -2.50 9.96 10.21
C HIS A 25 -3.78 9.14 10.48
N LYS A 26 -4.93 9.55 9.92
CA LYS A 26 -6.20 8.82 10.06
C LYS A 26 -6.17 7.42 9.45
N VAL A 27 -5.43 7.25 8.35
CA VAL A 27 -5.25 5.96 7.67
C VAL A 27 -4.37 5.06 8.54
N GLU A 28 -3.28 5.60 9.07
CA GLU A 28 -2.37 4.88 9.97
C GLU A 28 -3.08 4.45 11.27
N GLU A 29 -3.84 5.36 11.90
CA GLU A 29 -4.67 5.06 13.07
C GLU A 29 -5.70 3.96 12.76
N ALA A 30 -6.37 4.02 11.62
CA ALA A 30 -7.35 3.01 11.21
C ALA A 30 -6.70 1.66 10.93
N PHE A 31 -5.52 1.64 10.34
CA PHE A 31 -4.73 0.43 10.12
C PHE A 31 -4.38 -0.24 11.46
N PHE A 32 -3.75 0.49 12.38
CA PHE A 32 -3.35 -0.07 13.68
C PHE A 32 -4.55 -0.40 14.58
N ALA A 33 -5.69 0.28 14.43
CA ALA A 33 -6.92 -0.13 15.12
C ALA A 33 -7.43 -1.50 14.64
N LYS A 34 -7.23 -1.84 13.36
CA LYS A 34 -7.66 -3.12 12.76
C LYS A 34 -6.61 -4.21 12.91
N TYR A 35 -5.32 -3.85 12.87
CA TYR A 35 -4.16 -4.73 12.88
C TYR A 35 -3.12 -4.25 13.92
N PRO A 36 -3.43 -4.33 15.22
CA PRO A 36 -2.66 -3.65 16.28
C PRO A 36 -1.23 -4.14 16.48
N ASN A 37 -0.88 -5.31 15.95
CA ASN A 37 0.45 -5.92 16.12
C ASN A 37 1.21 -6.03 14.80
N GLU A 38 0.63 -5.59 13.69
CA GLU A 38 1.24 -5.71 12.38
C GLU A 38 1.94 -4.41 11.99
N LEU A 39 2.92 -4.53 11.10
CA LEU A 39 3.67 -3.41 10.55
C LEU A 39 3.25 -3.21 9.09
N ILE A 40 3.21 -1.95 8.67
CA ILE A 40 3.03 -1.58 7.26
C ILE A 40 4.38 -1.82 6.58
N ASP A 41 4.43 -2.75 5.63
CA ASP A 41 5.63 -3.11 4.87
C ASP A 41 5.85 -2.13 3.71
N ASN A 42 4.77 -1.83 3.00
CA ASN A 42 4.76 -0.90 1.87
C ASN A 42 3.38 -0.26 1.74
N TRP A 43 3.30 0.85 1.02
CA TRP A 43 2.01 1.49 0.75
C TRP A 43 2.04 2.26 -0.56
N ILE A 44 0.88 2.39 -1.18
CA ILE A 44 0.66 3.27 -2.32
C ILE A 44 -0.63 4.05 -2.11
N SER A 45 -0.70 5.25 -2.68
CA SER A 45 -1.96 5.97 -2.82
C SER A 45 -2.37 6.03 -4.28
N ASN A 46 -3.66 5.84 -4.54
CA ASN A 46 -4.25 5.97 -5.86
C ASN A 46 -5.70 6.42 -5.72
N ASP A 47 -6.07 7.48 -6.44
CA ASP A 47 -7.44 8.03 -6.48
C ASP A 47 -8.09 8.26 -5.09
N GLY A 48 -7.32 8.79 -4.14
CA GLY A 48 -7.79 9.07 -2.77
C GLY A 48 -7.95 7.84 -1.88
N LEU A 49 -7.54 6.67 -2.35
CA LEU A 49 -7.43 5.44 -1.58
C LEU A 49 -5.97 5.16 -1.22
N TYR A 50 -5.80 4.51 -0.07
CA TYR A 50 -4.51 4.12 0.49
C TYR A 50 -4.48 2.62 0.64
N TYR A 51 -3.54 1.99 -0.07
CA TYR A 51 -3.33 0.55 -0.09
C TYR A 51 -2.11 0.27 0.77
N LEU A 52 -2.30 -0.41 1.89
CA LEU A 52 -1.24 -0.73 2.84
C LEU A 52 -0.95 -2.22 2.74
N GLU A 53 0.25 -2.55 2.29
CA GLU A 53 0.77 -3.91 2.25
C GLU A 53 1.36 -4.26 3.61
N PHE A 54 0.99 -5.42 4.14
CA PHE A 54 1.46 -5.93 5.42
C PHE A 54 1.43 -7.45 5.41
N TYR A 55 2.12 -8.07 6.37
CA TYR A 55 2.08 -9.51 6.53
C TYR A 55 1.22 -9.91 7.70
N LEU A 56 0.37 -10.92 7.50
CA LEU A 56 -0.35 -11.58 8.59
C LEU A 56 -0.08 -13.08 8.46
N LYS A 57 0.47 -13.68 9.54
CA LYS A 57 0.86 -15.10 9.55
C LYS A 57 1.78 -15.51 8.38
N ARG A 58 2.66 -14.60 7.93
CA ARG A 58 3.61 -14.75 6.81
C ARG A 58 2.97 -14.73 5.40
N GLU A 59 1.68 -14.47 5.29
CA GLU A 59 1.03 -14.21 4.02
C GLU A 59 0.90 -12.70 3.80
N MET A 60 0.98 -12.26 2.54
CA MET A 60 0.88 -10.85 2.17
C MET A 60 -0.59 -10.45 2.04
N TYR A 61 -0.94 -9.36 2.72
CA TYR A 61 -2.27 -8.74 2.70
C TYR A 61 -2.15 -7.29 2.23
N THR A 62 -3.21 -6.82 1.58
CA THR A 62 -3.39 -5.41 1.27
C THR A 62 -4.66 -4.92 1.94
N ALA A 63 -4.55 -3.92 2.82
CA ALA A 63 -5.70 -3.26 3.42
C ALA A 63 -5.91 -1.88 2.78
N VAL A 64 -7.12 -1.60 2.32
CA VAL A 64 -7.45 -0.37 1.60
C VAL A 64 -8.32 0.54 2.45
N PHE A 65 -7.94 1.81 2.55
CA PHE A 65 -8.66 2.83 3.31
C PHE A 65 -8.86 4.12 2.51
N THR A 66 -9.90 4.89 2.83
CA THR A 66 -10.02 6.29 2.37
C THR A 66 -9.09 7.21 3.17
N ALA A 67 -8.87 8.44 2.71
CA ALA A 67 -8.11 9.47 3.45
C ALA A 67 -8.65 9.74 4.88
N GLU A 68 -9.93 9.47 5.12
CA GLU A 68 -10.59 9.59 6.42
C GLU A 68 -10.41 8.35 7.32
N GLY A 69 -9.68 7.34 6.86
CA GLY A 69 -9.48 6.08 7.58
C GLY A 69 -10.65 5.10 7.47
N ILE A 70 -11.53 5.27 6.48
CA ILE A 70 -12.64 4.33 6.28
C ILE A 70 -12.12 3.09 5.55
N TRP A 71 -12.17 1.93 6.21
CA TRP A 71 -11.81 0.65 5.61
C TRP A 71 -12.74 0.31 4.44
N LYS A 72 -12.15 -0.10 3.31
CA LYS A 72 -12.85 -0.48 2.08
C LYS A 72 -12.82 -1.98 1.86
N GLU A 73 -11.63 -2.55 1.90
CA GLU A 73 -11.40 -3.96 1.63
C GLU A 73 -10.09 -4.41 2.26
N THR A 74 -9.98 -5.71 2.48
CA THR A 74 -8.71 -6.37 2.68
C THR A 74 -8.63 -7.50 1.69
N SER A 75 -7.54 -7.57 0.94
CA SER A 75 -7.25 -8.68 0.07
C SER A 75 -6.06 -9.48 0.61
N GLU A 76 -6.01 -10.75 0.23
CA GLU A 76 -4.88 -11.62 0.47
C GLU A 76 -4.54 -12.38 -0.81
N ILE A 77 -3.25 -12.49 -1.10
CA ILE A 77 -2.78 -13.40 -2.14
C ILE A 77 -3.05 -14.82 -1.65
N ILE A 78 -3.69 -15.63 -2.49
CA ILE A 78 -4.05 -17.01 -2.15
C ILE A 78 -3.40 -18.00 -3.11
N SER A 79 -3.22 -19.23 -2.62
CA SER A 79 -2.76 -20.33 -3.46
C SER A 79 -3.90 -20.89 -4.32
N ASP A 80 -3.56 -21.61 -5.39
CA ASP A 80 -4.53 -22.32 -6.23
C ASP A 80 -5.39 -23.32 -5.43
N THR A 81 -4.86 -23.82 -4.31
CA THR A 81 -5.58 -24.74 -3.41
C THR A 81 -6.62 -24.05 -2.53
N ASP A 82 -6.54 -22.73 -2.37
CA ASP A 82 -7.52 -21.94 -1.61
C ASP A 82 -8.71 -21.50 -2.46
N ILE A 83 -8.63 -21.67 -3.78
CA ILE A 83 -9.70 -21.32 -4.72
C ILE A 83 -10.88 -22.27 -4.49
N PRO A 84 -12.12 -21.74 -4.33
CA PRO A 84 -13.31 -22.56 -4.15
C PRO A 84 -13.46 -23.60 -5.28
N GLU A 85 -13.75 -24.85 -4.90
CA GLU A 85 -13.83 -25.98 -5.84
C GLU A 85 -14.74 -25.68 -7.04
N LYS A 86 -15.91 -25.06 -6.80
CA LYS A 86 -16.85 -24.67 -7.85
C LYS A 86 -16.24 -23.71 -8.88
N LEU A 87 -15.37 -22.80 -8.46
CA LEU A 87 -14.68 -21.89 -9.37
C LEU A 87 -13.60 -22.61 -10.16
N ASN A 88 -12.84 -23.50 -9.49
CA ASN A 88 -11.86 -24.36 -10.15
C ASN A 88 -12.50 -25.25 -11.23
N GLU A 89 -13.65 -25.86 -10.94
CA GLU A 89 -14.41 -26.64 -11.94
C GLU A 89 -14.87 -25.78 -13.12
N TYR A 90 -15.38 -24.57 -12.83
CA TYR A 90 -15.79 -23.62 -13.87
C TYR A 90 -14.61 -23.25 -14.78
N LEU A 91 -13.44 -22.95 -14.21
CA LEU A 91 -12.26 -22.56 -14.98
C LEU A 91 -11.79 -23.71 -15.89
N LYS A 92 -11.66 -24.92 -15.34
CA LYS A 92 -11.28 -26.13 -16.11
C LYS A 92 -12.25 -26.41 -17.27
N LYS A 93 -13.54 -26.18 -17.05
CA LYS A 93 -14.58 -26.42 -18.07
C LYS A 93 -14.55 -25.40 -19.20
N ASN A 94 -14.35 -24.13 -18.89
CA ASN A 94 -14.52 -23.03 -19.86
C ASN A 94 -13.19 -22.55 -20.45
N TYR A 95 -12.07 -22.83 -19.79
CA TYR A 95 -10.73 -22.41 -20.18
C TYR A 95 -9.75 -23.58 -20.03
N PRO A 96 -9.87 -24.66 -20.82
CA PRO A 96 -9.14 -25.92 -20.57
C PRO A 96 -7.60 -25.80 -20.56
N ASP A 97 -7.04 -24.81 -21.25
CA ASP A 97 -5.60 -24.58 -21.36
C ASP A 97 -5.09 -23.43 -20.48
N PHE A 98 -5.87 -23.01 -19.48
CA PHE A 98 -5.49 -21.92 -18.58
C PHE A 98 -4.38 -22.31 -17.61
N ASN A 99 -3.62 -21.32 -17.19
CA ASN A 99 -2.71 -21.40 -16.04
C ASN A 99 -3.01 -20.26 -15.08
N ILE A 100 -3.15 -20.56 -13.79
CA ILE A 100 -3.33 -19.54 -12.77
C ILE A 100 -1.95 -18.99 -12.44
N ILE A 101 -1.74 -17.71 -12.74
CA ILE A 101 -0.48 -17.01 -12.46
C ILE A 101 -0.55 -16.18 -11.17
N TYR A 102 -1.77 -15.85 -10.75
CA TYR A 102 -2.05 -15.00 -9.60
C TYR A 102 -3.50 -15.21 -9.18
N SER A 103 -3.72 -15.31 -7.86
CA SER A 103 -5.05 -15.35 -7.26
C SER A 103 -5.08 -14.48 -6.02
N GLU A 104 -6.14 -13.72 -5.87
CA GLU A 104 -6.33 -12.82 -4.74
C GLU A 104 -7.78 -12.92 -4.26
N LYS A 105 -7.95 -13.03 -2.95
CA LYS A 105 -9.27 -13.10 -2.31
C LYS A 105 -9.57 -11.80 -1.62
N PHE A 106 -10.63 -11.13 -2.08
CA PHE A 106 -11.11 -9.89 -1.50
C PHE A 106 -12.13 -10.17 -0.39
N SER A 107 -11.91 -9.55 0.76
CA SER A 107 -12.84 -9.52 1.89
C SER A 107 -13.40 -8.11 2.03
N PHE A 108 -14.71 -7.98 1.79
CA PHE A 108 -15.48 -6.75 1.95
C PHE A 108 -16.36 -6.82 3.21
N LYS A 109 -16.96 -5.69 3.58
CA LYS A 109 -18.05 -5.66 4.57
C LYS A 109 -19.39 -5.99 3.93
#